data_AF-A0A532C1Q4-F1
#
_entry.id   AF-A0A532C1Q4-F1
#
_cell.length_a   1.000
_cell.length_b   1.000
_cell.length_c   1.000
_cell.angle_alpha   90.00
_cell.angle_beta   90.00
_cell.angle_gamma   90.00
#
_symmetry.space_group_name_H-M   'P 1'
#
loop_
_entity.id
_entity.type
_entity.pdbx_description
1 polymer ?
#
loop_
_entity_poly.entity_id
_entity_poly.type
_entity_poly.pdbx_seq_one_letter_code
_entity_poly.pdbx_strand_id
1 'polypeptide(L)'
;MLMAAPALADNVESALMPGQVIEGHAKWEDDCTKCHKRFDKAAQNTLCQDCHKDIRTDIAQKQGSHGRFKEQRECKECHTDHKGRTENIAPITELTFDHKRTDFPLQGAHADTKKIECKACHKPKTKYREAPSDCYSCHKKDDKHKGKLGSACADCHTDRNWKEFRFDHDKTRYKLRNKHVEVPCKGCHENDRYKETPMDCYSCHKKDDKHKGQEGTKCEECHNDQSWKKSPFDHNKSRFPLMGKHAKVECTKCHLTPAFKDAPTDCYSCHKKDDKHKGAYGEKCETCHGAGDWKTITFDHDLHSQYPLRGRHITTKCDSCHKGHLYKDKTPADCNACHKKDDKHKGHFTEKCERCHTERDWKVPLFEHDHDTAYPLRGKHRATTCESCHRGLLYQDKTPTACYACHKKDDKHLRRLGTECQDCHSLRDWKLWDFDHDSRTRFKLDGGHKGLDCYACHRAHMDKKVETSSTCVSCHKKDDKHEGSFGPQCDRCHETTLWKTVKRGSGIFRGR
;
A
#
# COMPACT_ATOMS: atom_id res chain seq x y z
N MET A 1 32.46 -65.57 -118.02
CA MET A 1 32.53 -65.58 -116.55
C MET A 1 31.74 -64.38 -116.04
N LEU A 2 30.50 -64.59 -115.59
CA LEU A 2 29.75 -63.60 -114.83
C LEU A 2 30.36 -63.55 -113.42
N MET A 3 30.82 -62.39 -112.97
CA MET A 3 31.19 -62.17 -111.58
C MET A 3 30.03 -61.48 -110.86
N ALA A 4 29.48 -62.19 -109.88
CA ALA A 4 28.46 -61.71 -108.96
C ALA A 4 29.07 -60.66 -108.01
N ALA A 5 28.35 -59.56 -107.79
CA ALA A 5 28.63 -58.61 -106.72
C ALA A 5 28.33 -59.27 -105.36
N PRO A 6 29.15 -59.06 -104.31
CA PRO A 6 28.84 -59.54 -102.98
C PRO A 6 27.71 -58.68 -102.41
N ALA A 7 26.57 -59.31 -102.12
CA ALA A 7 25.51 -58.71 -101.33
C ALA A 7 26.04 -58.46 -99.90
N LEU A 8 26.08 -57.18 -99.50
CA LEU A 8 26.17 -56.82 -98.09
C LEU A 8 24.88 -57.29 -97.43
N ALA A 9 25.00 -58.05 -96.34
CA ALA A 9 23.87 -58.62 -95.64
C ALA A 9 23.04 -57.51 -94.98
N ASP A 10 21.94 -57.14 -95.63
CA ASP A 10 20.83 -56.46 -94.96
C ASP A 10 20.32 -57.36 -93.84
N ASN A 11 20.46 -56.94 -92.58
CA ASN A 11 19.76 -57.61 -91.50
C ASN A 11 18.26 -57.31 -91.61
N VAL A 12 17.41 -58.20 -91.09
CA VAL A 12 15.95 -58.04 -91.21
C VAL A 12 15.49 -56.70 -90.64
N GLU A 13 16.21 -56.20 -89.64
CA GLU A 13 15.96 -54.93 -88.98
C GLU A 13 16.26 -53.70 -89.87
N SER A 14 17.31 -53.71 -90.69
CA SER A 14 17.66 -52.63 -91.62
C SER A 14 16.68 -52.55 -92.78
N ALA A 15 16.19 -53.71 -93.26
CA ALA A 15 15.12 -53.80 -94.25
C ALA A 15 13.75 -53.30 -93.73
N LEU A 16 13.55 -53.29 -92.40
CA LEU A 16 12.32 -52.84 -91.74
C LEU A 16 12.42 -51.39 -91.21
N MET A 17 13.53 -50.68 -91.46
CA MET A 17 13.67 -49.29 -91.04
C MET A 17 12.70 -48.37 -91.81
N PRO A 18 11.86 -47.57 -91.13
CA PRO A 18 10.90 -46.68 -91.79
C PRO A 18 11.56 -45.59 -92.65
N GLY A 19 12.84 -45.30 -92.40
CA GLY A 19 13.64 -44.29 -93.07
C GLY A 19 14.96 -44.05 -92.33
N GLN A 20 15.83 -43.24 -92.92
CA GLN A 20 17.10 -42.84 -92.31
C GLN A 20 16.85 -42.12 -90.98
N VAL A 21 17.73 -42.36 -90.00
CA VAL A 21 17.70 -41.62 -88.72
C VAL A 21 18.12 -40.16 -88.94
N ILE A 22 17.79 -39.27 -88.01
CA ILE A 22 18.24 -37.87 -88.06
C ILE A 22 19.77 -37.76 -88.09
N GLU A 23 20.30 -36.64 -88.61
CA GLU A 23 21.74 -36.39 -88.72
C GLU A 23 22.49 -36.62 -87.39
N GLY A 24 21.91 -36.17 -86.27
CA GLY A 24 22.49 -36.32 -84.95
C GLY A 24 22.68 -37.76 -84.48
N HIS A 25 21.93 -38.71 -85.06
CA HIS A 25 22.02 -40.14 -84.73
C HIS A 25 22.60 -40.99 -85.87
N ALA A 26 23.01 -40.38 -86.99
CA ALA A 26 23.51 -41.10 -88.18
C ALA A 26 24.63 -42.10 -87.88
N LYS A 27 25.47 -41.81 -86.86
CA LYS A 27 26.55 -42.69 -86.41
C LYS A 27 26.08 -44.07 -85.93
N TRP A 28 24.83 -44.20 -85.46
CA TRP A 28 24.30 -45.43 -84.86
C TRP A 28 23.21 -46.08 -85.70
N GLU A 29 23.01 -45.63 -86.95
CA GLU A 29 21.95 -46.10 -87.85
C GLU A 29 21.94 -47.63 -88.03
N ASP A 30 23.12 -48.24 -88.17
CA ASP A 30 23.26 -49.68 -88.40
C ASP A 30 23.23 -50.53 -87.11
N ASP A 31 23.23 -49.90 -85.93
CA ASP A 31 23.20 -50.59 -84.63
C ASP A 31 21.87 -50.35 -83.91
N CYS A 32 20.82 -51.01 -84.41
CA CYS A 32 19.46 -50.88 -83.89
C CYS A 32 19.37 -51.18 -82.38
N THR A 33 20.30 -51.95 -81.80
CA THR A 33 20.29 -52.30 -80.37
C THR A 33 20.58 -51.11 -79.45
N LYS A 34 21.15 -50.03 -80.00
CA LYS A 34 21.38 -48.78 -79.25
C LYS A 34 20.10 -48.02 -78.93
N CYS A 35 19.05 -48.21 -79.75
CA CYS A 35 17.78 -47.49 -79.61
C CYS A 35 16.61 -48.44 -79.33
N HIS A 36 16.70 -49.70 -79.76
CA HIS A 36 15.65 -50.70 -79.63
C HIS A 36 16.10 -51.92 -78.83
N LYS A 37 15.20 -52.40 -77.96
CA LYS A 37 15.32 -53.70 -77.31
C LYS A 37 14.21 -54.62 -77.80
N ARG A 38 14.59 -55.79 -78.35
CA ARG A 38 13.62 -56.77 -78.88
C ARG A 38 12.64 -57.17 -77.79
N PHE A 39 11.34 -57.14 -78.12
CA PHE A 39 10.22 -57.50 -77.23
C PHE A 39 10.07 -56.63 -75.95
N ASP A 40 10.80 -55.51 -75.84
CA ASP A 40 10.77 -54.63 -74.66
C ASP A 40 10.73 -53.17 -75.13
N LYS A 41 9.53 -52.73 -75.54
CA LYS A 41 9.30 -51.35 -76.02
C LYS A 41 9.54 -50.32 -74.92
N ALA A 42 9.26 -50.66 -73.66
CA ALA A 42 9.40 -49.76 -72.52
C ALA A 42 10.86 -49.42 -72.22
N ALA A 43 11.80 -50.35 -72.45
CA ALA A 43 13.23 -50.11 -72.24
C ALA A 43 13.85 -49.06 -73.18
N GLN A 44 13.18 -48.71 -74.29
CA GLN A 44 13.69 -47.73 -75.26
C GLN A 44 13.87 -46.34 -74.63
N ASN A 45 12.98 -45.94 -73.72
CA ASN A 45 13.10 -44.66 -73.00
C ASN A 45 14.40 -44.59 -72.17
N THR A 46 14.79 -45.71 -71.55
CA THR A 46 16.02 -45.79 -70.76
C THR A 46 17.25 -45.69 -71.66
N LEU A 47 17.24 -46.34 -72.82
CA LEU A 47 18.32 -46.25 -73.81
C LEU A 47 18.54 -44.82 -74.29
N CYS A 48 17.45 -44.07 -74.58
CA CYS A 48 17.54 -42.65 -74.89
C CYS A 48 18.16 -41.85 -73.73
N GLN A 49 17.73 -42.11 -72.50
CA GLN A 49 18.20 -41.40 -71.30
C GLN A 49 19.65 -41.72 -70.92
N ASP A 50 20.18 -42.89 -71.29
CA ASP A 50 21.57 -43.27 -71.03
C ASP A 50 22.56 -42.45 -71.88
N CYS A 51 22.16 -42.06 -73.09
CA CYS A 51 22.89 -41.12 -73.94
C CYS A 51 22.57 -39.66 -73.58
N HIS A 52 21.29 -39.32 -73.36
CA HIS A 52 20.82 -37.98 -72.99
C HIS A 52 20.78 -37.78 -71.46
N LYS A 53 21.94 -37.91 -70.81
CA LYS A 53 22.11 -37.85 -69.35
C LYS A 53 21.57 -36.58 -68.71
N ASP A 54 21.70 -35.45 -69.41
CA ASP A 54 21.16 -34.17 -68.98
C ASP A 54 19.62 -34.18 -68.90
N ILE A 55 18.97 -34.78 -69.91
CA ILE A 55 17.51 -34.90 -69.95
C ILE A 55 17.02 -35.88 -68.89
N ARG A 56 17.74 -36.99 -68.69
CA ARG A 56 17.51 -37.92 -67.58
C ARG A 56 17.56 -37.19 -66.23
N THR A 57 18.54 -36.33 -66.04
CA THR A 57 18.71 -35.52 -64.83
C THR A 57 17.54 -34.54 -64.67
N ASP A 58 17.17 -33.84 -65.74
CA ASP A 58 16.04 -32.91 -65.75
C ASP A 58 14.72 -33.59 -65.34
N ILE A 59 14.45 -34.77 -65.89
CA ILE A 59 13.30 -35.61 -65.53
C ILE A 59 13.36 -36.03 -64.06
N ALA A 60 14.51 -36.51 -63.58
CA ALA A 60 14.68 -36.97 -62.20
C ALA A 60 14.53 -35.83 -61.17
N GLN A 61 15.07 -34.65 -61.47
CA GLN A 61 15.04 -33.47 -60.59
C GLN A 61 13.79 -32.60 -60.77
N LYS A 62 12.92 -32.95 -61.74
CA LYS A 62 11.73 -32.18 -62.10
C LYS A 62 12.04 -30.73 -62.50
N GLN A 63 13.17 -30.55 -63.18
CA GLN A 63 13.65 -29.26 -63.69
C GLN A 63 13.68 -29.27 -65.22
N GLY A 64 13.86 -28.09 -65.83
CA GLY A 64 13.88 -27.93 -67.28
C GLY A 64 12.57 -28.31 -67.95
N SER A 65 12.48 -28.16 -69.28
CA SER A 65 11.22 -28.44 -69.98
C SER A 65 10.76 -29.90 -69.85
N HIS A 66 11.70 -30.85 -69.79
CA HIS A 66 11.39 -32.27 -69.73
C HIS A 66 10.97 -32.74 -68.33
N GLY A 67 11.51 -32.15 -67.26
CA GLY A 67 11.10 -32.50 -65.89
C GLY A 67 9.77 -31.90 -65.44
N ARG A 68 9.24 -30.91 -66.16
CA ARG A 68 7.98 -30.23 -65.83
C ARG A 68 6.75 -30.88 -66.46
N PHE A 69 6.91 -31.93 -67.28
CA PHE A 69 5.76 -32.71 -67.77
C PHE A 69 5.10 -33.45 -66.60
N LYS A 70 3.76 -33.35 -66.51
CA LYS A 70 2.97 -33.97 -65.43
C LYS A 70 2.85 -35.49 -65.57
N GLU A 71 2.95 -35.98 -66.80
CA GLU A 71 2.80 -37.38 -67.17
C GLU A 71 4.14 -37.93 -67.65
N GLN A 72 4.47 -39.16 -67.27
CA GLN A 72 5.57 -39.88 -67.89
C GLN A 72 5.11 -40.34 -69.27
N ARG A 73 5.68 -39.74 -70.31
CA ARG A 73 5.44 -40.07 -71.71
C ARG A 73 6.65 -40.75 -72.31
N GLU A 74 6.42 -41.62 -73.28
CA GLU A 74 7.53 -42.23 -74.00
C GLU A 74 8.20 -41.20 -74.93
N CYS A 75 9.52 -41.23 -75.07
CA CYS A 75 10.27 -40.25 -75.85
C CYS A 75 9.74 -40.16 -77.30
N LYS A 76 9.37 -41.30 -77.87
CA LYS A 76 8.84 -41.43 -79.23
C LYS A 76 7.48 -40.76 -79.48
N GLU A 77 6.73 -40.43 -78.42
CA GLU A 77 5.45 -39.71 -78.56
C GLU A 77 5.64 -38.27 -79.02
N CYS A 78 6.79 -37.67 -78.68
CA CYS A 78 7.15 -36.30 -79.04
C CYS A 78 8.31 -36.24 -80.04
N HIS A 79 9.13 -37.30 -80.12
CA HIS A 79 10.34 -37.34 -80.93
C HIS A 79 10.25 -38.33 -82.08
N THR A 80 10.64 -37.89 -83.28
CA THR A 80 10.66 -38.72 -84.49
C THR A 80 12.05 -38.79 -85.08
N ASP A 81 12.62 -40.00 -85.11
CA ASP A 81 14.01 -40.23 -85.52
C ASP A 81 14.14 -40.68 -86.99
N HIS A 82 13.30 -41.61 -87.43
CA HIS A 82 13.39 -42.28 -88.74
C HIS A 82 12.77 -41.54 -89.93
N LYS A 83 12.68 -40.21 -89.88
CA LYS A 83 12.06 -39.40 -90.95
C LYS A 83 13.06 -38.77 -91.92
N GLY A 84 14.35 -39.01 -91.72
CA GLY A 84 15.42 -38.51 -92.57
C GLY A 84 16.36 -37.53 -91.87
N ARG A 85 17.52 -37.31 -92.49
CA ARG A 85 18.64 -36.54 -91.92
C ARG A 85 18.28 -35.12 -91.52
N THR A 86 17.43 -34.46 -92.29
CA THR A 86 17.04 -33.05 -92.09
C THR A 86 15.81 -32.88 -91.20
N GLU A 87 15.22 -33.96 -90.70
CA GLU A 87 14.03 -33.85 -89.84
C GLU A 87 14.39 -33.18 -88.51
N ASN A 88 13.51 -32.29 -88.06
CA ASN A 88 13.56 -31.80 -86.69
C ASN A 88 12.96 -32.83 -85.74
N ILE A 89 13.83 -33.55 -85.01
CA ILE A 89 13.44 -34.57 -84.03
C ILE A 89 12.45 -34.05 -82.96
N ALA A 90 12.37 -32.74 -82.72
CA ALA A 90 11.38 -32.14 -81.85
C ALA A 90 10.81 -30.88 -82.53
N PRO A 91 9.55 -30.86 -82.99
CA PRO A 91 8.96 -29.72 -83.72
C PRO A 91 8.61 -28.55 -82.77
N ILE A 92 9.61 -28.06 -82.06
CA ILE A 92 9.55 -26.90 -81.18
C ILE A 92 10.19 -25.73 -81.95
N THR A 93 9.45 -24.63 -82.05
CA THR A 93 9.90 -23.37 -82.65
C THR A 93 9.82 -22.27 -81.60
N GLU A 94 10.44 -21.13 -81.86
CA GLU A 94 10.33 -19.94 -81.01
C GLU A 94 8.87 -19.49 -80.81
N LEU A 95 7.98 -19.81 -81.75
CA LEU A 95 6.55 -19.49 -81.69
C LEU A 95 5.72 -20.55 -80.94
N THR A 96 6.17 -21.80 -80.91
CA THR A 96 5.40 -22.93 -80.35
C THR A 96 5.89 -23.38 -78.98
N PHE A 97 7.01 -22.85 -78.48
CA PHE A 97 7.55 -23.21 -77.18
C PHE A 97 6.78 -22.56 -76.01
N ASP A 98 6.27 -23.39 -75.09
CA ASP A 98 5.48 -22.96 -73.94
C ASP A 98 6.35 -22.78 -72.68
N HIS A 99 6.59 -21.52 -72.30
CA HIS A 99 7.35 -21.18 -71.09
C HIS A 99 6.66 -21.60 -69.79
N LYS A 100 5.36 -21.95 -69.79
CA LYS A 100 4.71 -22.51 -68.58
C LYS A 100 5.32 -23.83 -68.14
N ARG A 101 6.10 -24.47 -69.01
CA ARG A 101 6.75 -25.76 -68.79
C ARG A 101 8.23 -25.62 -68.45
N THR A 102 8.74 -24.45 -68.13
CA THR A 102 10.16 -24.25 -67.77
C THR A 102 10.33 -23.97 -66.28
N ASP A 103 11.59 -23.81 -65.85
CA ASP A 103 11.90 -23.36 -64.49
C ASP A 103 11.62 -21.88 -64.25
N PHE A 104 11.30 -21.13 -65.31
CA PHE A 104 10.92 -19.72 -65.23
C PHE A 104 9.66 -19.49 -66.07
N PRO A 105 8.46 -19.73 -65.52
CA PRO A 105 7.22 -19.41 -66.20
C PRO A 105 7.10 -17.90 -66.37
N LEU A 106 6.86 -17.43 -67.59
CA LEU A 106 6.68 -16.01 -67.86
C LEU A 106 5.40 -15.51 -67.17
N GLN A 107 5.58 -14.71 -66.12
CA GLN A 107 4.52 -14.14 -65.29
C GLN A 107 4.77 -12.66 -65.03
N GLY A 108 3.70 -11.93 -64.66
CA GLY A 108 3.77 -10.49 -64.40
C GLY A 108 4.34 -9.70 -65.57
N ALA A 109 5.29 -8.81 -65.30
CA ALA A 109 5.94 -8.00 -66.31
C ALA A 109 6.74 -8.86 -67.32
N HIS A 110 7.26 -10.02 -66.90
CA HIS A 110 8.01 -10.94 -67.77
C HIS A 110 7.15 -11.62 -68.85
N ALA A 111 5.82 -11.59 -68.71
CA ALA A 111 4.89 -12.12 -69.71
C ALA A 111 4.50 -11.10 -70.80
N ASP A 112 4.94 -9.84 -70.70
CA ASP A 112 4.59 -8.78 -71.65
C ASP A 112 5.44 -8.86 -72.92
N THR A 113 5.00 -9.66 -73.89
CA THR A 113 5.67 -9.88 -75.18
C THR A 113 5.75 -8.62 -76.05
N LYS A 114 5.04 -7.54 -75.71
CA LYS A 114 5.19 -6.24 -76.39
C LYS A 114 6.39 -5.45 -75.88
N LYS A 115 6.92 -5.80 -74.70
CA LYS A 115 8.03 -5.10 -74.04
C LYS A 115 9.30 -5.94 -73.91
N ILE A 116 9.17 -7.26 -73.87
CA ILE A 116 10.29 -8.17 -73.62
C ILE A 116 10.46 -9.11 -74.80
N GLU A 117 11.64 -9.04 -75.42
CA GLU A 117 12.05 -9.91 -76.52
C GLU A 117 12.87 -11.10 -76.00
N CYS A 118 12.92 -12.20 -76.76
CA CYS A 118 13.65 -13.42 -76.39
C CYS A 118 15.12 -13.16 -76.04
N LYS A 119 15.79 -12.24 -76.77
CA LYS A 119 17.20 -11.88 -76.57
C LYS A 119 17.49 -11.20 -75.22
N ALA A 120 16.45 -10.68 -74.55
CA ALA A 120 16.59 -10.10 -73.22
C ALA A 120 16.88 -11.17 -72.15
N CYS A 121 16.38 -12.39 -72.36
CA CYS A 121 16.58 -13.53 -71.46
C CYS A 121 17.62 -14.52 -72.00
N HIS A 122 17.62 -14.78 -73.30
CA HIS A 122 18.47 -15.76 -73.96
C HIS A 122 19.64 -15.09 -74.70
N LYS A 123 20.85 -15.30 -74.18
CA LYS A 123 22.06 -14.69 -74.75
C LYS A 123 22.47 -15.41 -76.03
N PRO A 124 22.92 -14.69 -77.07
CA PRO A 124 23.45 -15.31 -78.28
C PRO A 124 24.58 -16.30 -77.95
N LYS A 125 24.63 -17.43 -78.68
CA LYS A 125 25.64 -18.50 -78.52
C LYS A 125 25.59 -19.28 -77.20
N THR A 126 24.59 -19.06 -76.34
CA THR A 126 24.31 -19.91 -75.17
C THR A 126 23.12 -20.82 -75.47
N LYS A 127 23.07 -22.01 -74.85
CA LYS A 127 21.88 -22.86 -75.02
C LYS A 127 20.71 -22.20 -74.30
N TYR A 128 19.52 -22.24 -74.89
CA TYR A 128 18.30 -21.66 -74.28
C TYR A 128 18.06 -22.16 -72.84
N ARG A 129 18.41 -23.41 -72.54
CA ARG A 129 18.30 -24.03 -71.20
C ARG A 129 19.27 -23.50 -70.14
N GLU A 130 20.30 -22.77 -70.54
CA GLU A 130 21.33 -22.21 -69.64
C GLU A 130 20.97 -20.79 -69.16
N ALA A 131 19.81 -20.26 -69.57
CA ALA A 131 19.32 -18.97 -69.10
C ALA A 131 19.04 -19.04 -67.58
N PRO A 132 19.52 -18.07 -66.77
CA PRO A 132 19.22 -18.03 -65.34
C PRO A 132 17.72 -17.88 -65.06
N SER A 133 17.24 -18.56 -64.04
CA SER A 133 15.83 -18.51 -63.58
C SER A 133 15.63 -17.73 -62.28
N ASP A 134 16.70 -17.27 -61.62
CA ASP A 134 16.60 -16.45 -60.41
C ASP A 134 16.65 -14.95 -60.75
N CYS A 135 15.89 -14.16 -59.98
CA CYS A 135 15.76 -12.73 -60.21
C CYS A 135 17.11 -12.00 -60.17
N TYR A 136 17.99 -12.37 -59.24
CA TYR A 136 19.22 -11.64 -58.99
C TYR A 136 20.24 -11.83 -60.11
N SER A 137 20.39 -13.02 -60.67
CA SER A 137 21.31 -13.29 -61.78
C SER A 137 20.99 -12.46 -63.03
N CYS A 138 19.71 -12.15 -63.26
CA CYS A 138 19.26 -11.28 -64.36
C CYS A 138 19.31 -9.79 -63.97
N HIS A 139 18.87 -9.44 -62.76
CA HIS A 139 18.67 -8.05 -62.32
C HIS A 139 19.75 -7.51 -61.37
N LYS A 140 20.94 -8.13 -61.33
CA LYS A 140 22.05 -7.70 -60.44
C LYS A 140 22.40 -6.22 -60.59
N LYS A 141 22.33 -5.68 -61.82
CA LYS A 141 22.62 -4.26 -62.10
C LYS A 141 21.48 -3.32 -61.72
N ASP A 142 20.26 -3.85 -61.60
CA ASP A 142 19.06 -3.08 -61.27
C ASP A 142 18.84 -2.99 -59.76
N ASP A 143 19.52 -3.83 -58.97
CA ASP A 143 19.41 -3.85 -57.51
C ASP A 143 19.88 -2.53 -56.87
N LYS A 144 18.92 -1.72 -56.46
CA LYS A 144 19.15 -0.46 -55.74
C LYS A 144 19.77 -0.68 -54.35
N HIS A 145 19.66 -1.88 -53.78
CA HIS A 145 20.21 -2.22 -52.46
C HIS A 145 21.68 -2.65 -52.53
N LYS A 146 22.27 -2.78 -53.73
CA LYS A 146 23.70 -3.11 -53.94
C LYS A 146 24.12 -4.40 -53.22
N GLY A 147 23.26 -5.42 -53.23
CA GLY A 147 23.48 -6.73 -52.61
C GLY A 147 23.29 -6.78 -51.09
N LYS A 148 22.95 -5.66 -50.42
CA LYS A 148 22.81 -5.61 -48.96
C LYS A 148 21.65 -6.46 -48.41
N LEU A 149 20.62 -6.70 -49.23
CA LEU A 149 19.43 -7.48 -48.87
C LEU A 149 19.46 -8.95 -49.32
N GLY A 150 20.54 -9.41 -49.97
CA GLY A 150 20.61 -10.75 -50.55
C GLY A 150 19.89 -10.87 -51.90
N SER A 151 19.75 -12.10 -52.39
CA SER A 151 19.23 -12.41 -53.73
C SER A 151 17.74 -12.80 -53.77
N ALA A 152 17.10 -12.95 -52.60
CA ALA A 152 15.69 -13.33 -52.49
C ALA A 152 14.75 -12.13 -52.71
N CYS A 153 14.80 -11.52 -53.90
CA CYS A 153 14.05 -10.29 -54.19
C CYS A 153 12.53 -10.46 -54.00
N ALA A 154 12.02 -11.67 -54.22
CA ALA A 154 10.60 -12.02 -54.11
C ALA A 154 10.05 -11.95 -52.67
N ASP A 155 10.92 -11.86 -51.66
CA ASP A 155 10.50 -11.65 -50.26
C ASP A 155 9.90 -10.25 -50.05
N CYS A 156 10.27 -9.28 -50.91
CA CYS A 156 9.85 -7.90 -50.80
C CYS A 156 9.19 -7.36 -52.07
N HIS A 157 9.60 -7.80 -53.25
CA HIS A 157 9.14 -7.25 -54.53
C HIS A 157 8.25 -8.24 -55.28
N THR A 158 7.38 -7.70 -56.13
CA THR A 158 6.57 -8.51 -57.06
C THR A 158 7.14 -8.42 -58.48
N ASP A 159 7.00 -9.51 -59.22
CA ASP A 159 7.33 -9.61 -60.65
C ASP A 159 6.35 -8.85 -61.57
N ARG A 160 5.23 -8.37 -61.02
CA ARG A 160 4.22 -7.56 -61.74
C ARG A 160 4.57 -6.08 -61.75
N ASN A 161 4.90 -5.55 -60.57
CA ASN A 161 5.23 -4.14 -60.39
C ASN A 161 6.35 -4.02 -59.34
N TRP A 162 7.56 -3.69 -59.80
CA TRP A 162 8.73 -3.58 -58.93
C TRP A 162 8.61 -2.46 -57.89
N LYS A 163 7.78 -1.45 -58.17
CA LYS A 163 7.53 -0.33 -57.25
C LYS A 163 6.60 -0.71 -56.09
N GLU A 164 5.83 -1.78 -56.24
CA GLU A 164 5.02 -2.34 -55.14
C GLU A 164 5.90 -3.24 -54.28
N PHE A 165 5.96 -2.93 -52.98
CA PHE A 165 6.68 -3.70 -51.99
C PHE A 165 5.69 -4.42 -51.05
N ARG A 166 6.03 -5.65 -50.65
CA ARG A 166 5.21 -6.52 -49.77
C ARG A 166 6.01 -7.04 -48.58
N PHE A 167 6.86 -6.19 -48.00
CA PHE A 167 7.59 -6.55 -46.80
C PHE A 167 6.70 -6.39 -45.55
N ASP A 168 6.55 -7.48 -44.80
CA ASP A 168 5.70 -7.54 -43.61
C ASP A 168 6.56 -7.52 -42.34
N HIS A 169 6.50 -6.41 -41.59
CA HIS A 169 7.25 -6.26 -40.34
C HIS A 169 6.73 -7.15 -39.20
N ASP A 170 5.49 -7.65 -39.28
CA ASP A 170 4.94 -8.54 -38.25
C ASP A 170 5.62 -9.92 -38.22
N LYS A 171 6.32 -10.27 -39.30
CA LYS A 171 7.16 -11.46 -39.40
C LYS A 171 8.56 -11.27 -38.81
N THR A 172 8.90 -10.05 -38.38
CA THR A 172 10.21 -9.73 -37.80
C THR A 172 10.15 -9.68 -36.28
N ARG A 173 11.32 -9.57 -35.64
CA ARG A 173 11.41 -9.37 -34.19
C ARG A 173 10.92 -7.98 -33.74
N TYR A 174 10.88 -7.00 -34.64
CA TYR A 174 10.44 -5.65 -34.36
C TYR A 174 9.14 -5.35 -35.10
N LYS A 175 8.01 -5.59 -34.42
CA LYS A 175 6.69 -5.30 -34.98
C LYS A 175 6.43 -3.80 -34.95
N LEU A 176 6.17 -3.22 -36.11
CA LEU A 176 5.83 -1.80 -36.21
C LEU A 176 4.46 -1.56 -35.56
N ARG A 177 4.44 -0.73 -34.51
CA ARG A 177 3.23 -0.39 -33.76
C ARG A 177 3.20 1.11 -33.50
N ASN A 178 2.00 1.62 -33.27
CA ASN A 178 1.77 3.01 -32.89
C ASN A 178 2.48 3.97 -33.86
N LYS A 179 3.28 4.92 -33.36
CA LYS A 179 3.93 5.92 -34.21
C LYS A 179 5.04 5.37 -35.11
N HIS A 180 5.57 4.19 -34.83
CA HIS A 180 6.59 3.56 -35.69
C HIS A 180 6.03 3.04 -37.01
N VAL A 181 4.71 2.87 -37.14
CA VAL A 181 4.06 2.46 -38.41
C VAL A 181 4.20 3.52 -39.50
N GLU A 182 4.25 4.80 -39.11
CA GLU A 182 4.34 5.93 -40.02
C GLU A 182 5.80 6.26 -40.42
N VAL A 183 6.79 5.60 -39.82
CA VAL A 183 8.21 5.93 -40.01
C VAL A 183 8.73 5.35 -41.33
N PRO A 184 9.32 6.16 -42.23
CA PRO A 184 9.94 5.65 -43.45
C PRO A 184 11.09 4.69 -43.14
N CYS A 185 11.34 3.69 -44.01
CA CYS A 185 12.36 2.66 -43.78
C CYS A 185 13.73 3.23 -43.40
N LYS A 186 14.16 4.33 -44.05
CA LYS A 186 15.45 5.00 -43.77
C LYS A 186 15.54 5.63 -42.39
N GLY A 187 14.40 5.92 -41.75
CA GLY A 187 14.33 6.42 -40.38
C GLY A 187 14.75 5.38 -39.35
N CYS A 188 14.57 4.08 -39.66
CA CYS A 188 15.02 2.98 -38.81
C CYS A 188 16.33 2.36 -39.34
N HIS A 189 16.44 2.21 -40.66
CA HIS A 189 17.55 1.55 -41.34
C HIS A 189 18.55 2.57 -41.89
N GLU A 190 19.25 3.26 -41.00
CA GLU A 190 20.31 4.20 -41.37
C GLU A 190 21.37 3.52 -42.26
N ASN A 191 21.88 4.25 -43.27
CA ASN A 191 22.88 3.77 -44.24
C ASN A 191 22.49 2.49 -45.01
N ASP A 192 21.19 2.24 -45.18
CA ASP A 192 20.63 1.03 -45.78
C ASP A 192 21.07 -0.25 -45.03
N ARG A 193 21.27 -0.14 -43.71
CA ARG A 193 21.55 -1.28 -42.83
C ARG A 193 20.24 -1.91 -42.38
N TYR A 194 19.82 -2.94 -43.11
CA TYR A 194 18.62 -3.72 -42.81
C TYR A 194 18.87 -4.95 -41.94
N LYS A 195 20.12 -5.41 -41.86
CA LYS A 195 20.53 -6.49 -40.96
C LYS A 195 21.02 -5.92 -39.63
N GLU A 196 20.55 -6.53 -38.53
CA GLU A 196 20.94 -6.17 -37.16
C GLU A 196 20.70 -4.70 -36.84
N THR A 197 19.62 -4.14 -37.36
CA THR A 197 19.16 -2.81 -36.96
C THR A 197 18.87 -2.81 -35.46
N PRO A 198 19.40 -1.84 -34.69
CA PRO A 198 19.09 -1.72 -33.27
C PRO A 198 17.57 -1.66 -33.05
N MET A 199 17.10 -2.34 -32.01
CA MET A 199 15.67 -2.46 -31.68
C MET A 199 15.33 -1.83 -30.33
N ASP A 200 16.33 -1.38 -29.57
CA ASP A 200 16.11 -0.69 -28.30
C ASP A 200 15.81 0.79 -28.53
N CYS A 201 14.98 1.35 -27.65
CA CYS A 201 14.51 2.73 -27.73
C CYS A 201 15.69 3.72 -27.78
N TYR A 202 16.69 3.52 -26.91
CA TYR A 202 17.78 4.46 -26.71
C TYR A 202 18.71 4.55 -27.92
N SER A 203 19.06 3.44 -28.57
CA SER A 203 19.92 3.45 -29.75
C SER A 203 19.37 4.33 -30.88
N CYS A 204 18.04 4.38 -31.05
CA CYS A 204 17.38 5.23 -32.04
C CYS A 204 17.10 6.65 -31.52
N HIS A 205 16.66 6.78 -30.27
CA HIS A 205 16.18 8.05 -29.69
C HIS A 205 17.20 8.76 -28.77
N LYS A 206 18.49 8.36 -28.82
CA LYS A 206 19.55 8.98 -28.01
C LYS A 206 19.60 10.51 -28.11
N LYS A 207 19.34 11.05 -29.31
CA LYS A 207 19.34 12.50 -29.56
C LYS A 207 18.06 13.19 -29.07
N ASP A 208 16.98 12.43 -28.92
CA ASP A 208 15.68 12.93 -28.47
C ASP A 208 15.57 12.94 -26.94
N ASP A 209 16.43 12.18 -26.25
CA ASP A 209 16.44 12.03 -24.80
C ASP A 209 16.59 13.37 -24.07
N LYS A 210 15.49 13.79 -23.44
CA LYS A 210 15.43 15.02 -22.63
C LYS A 210 16.12 14.87 -21.28
N HIS A 211 16.35 13.64 -20.82
CA HIS A 211 17.01 13.32 -19.56
C HIS A 211 18.55 13.34 -19.68
N LYS A 212 19.10 13.50 -20.89
CA LYS A 212 20.56 13.55 -21.14
C LYS A 212 21.29 12.32 -20.57
N GLY A 213 20.67 11.14 -20.62
CA GLY A 213 21.19 9.87 -20.13
C GLY A 213 21.10 9.66 -18.61
N GLN A 214 20.49 10.60 -17.86
CA GLN A 214 20.45 10.52 -16.40
C GLN A 214 19.54 9.40 -15.86
N GLU A 215 18.50 9.04 -16.62
CA GLU A 215 17.52 8.00 -16.26
C GLU A 215 17.84 6.62 -16.88
N GLY A 216 19.04 6.46 -17.44
CA GLY A 216 19.46 5.23 -18.11
C GLY A 216 18.89 5.09 -19.52
N THR A 217 18.95 3.87 -20.07
CA THR A 217 18.63 3.59 -21.48
C THR A 217 17.32 2.82 -21.68
N LYS A 218 16.63 2.46 -20.60
CA LYS A 218 15.38 1.70 -20.63
C LYS A 218 14.18 2.62 -20.64
N CYS A 219 14.01 3.34 -21.75
CA CYS A 219 12.96 4.35 -21.90
C CYS A 219 11.55 3.78 -21.64
N GLU A 220 11.33 2.50 -21.99
CA GLU A 220 10.07 1.77 -21.88
C GLU A 220 9.60 1.51 -20.43
N GLU A 221 10.46 1.71 -19.43
CA GLU A 221 10.04 1.64 -18.02
C GLU A 221 9.13 2.83 -17.65
N CYS A 222 9.29 3.96 -18.36
CA CYS A 222 8.57 5.21 -18.10
C CYS A 222 7.74 5.70 -19.29
N HIS A 223 8.14 5.43 -20.52
CA HIS A 223 7.50 5.91 -21.75
C HIS A 223 6.96 4.76 -22.59
N ASN A 224 6.15 5.09 -23.58
CA ASN A 224 5.70 4.15 -24.58
C ASN A 224 5.81 4.74 -25.99
N ASP A 225 5.67 3.88 -26.98
CA ASP A 225 5.72 4.19 -28.41
C ASP A 225 4.44 4.86 -28.95
N GLN A 226 3.45 5.14 -28.10
CA GLN A 226 2.28 5.97 -28.45
C GLN A 226 2.57 7.45 -28.27
N SER A 227 3.21 7.83 -27.15
CA SER A 227 3.51 9.24 -26.86
C SER A 227 4.62 9.40 -25.82
N TRP A 228 5.68 10.11 -26.19
CA TRP A 228 6.71 10.56 -25.23
C TRP A 228 6.17 11.53 -24.17
N LYS A 229 5.08 12.26 -24.46
CA LYS A 229 4.52 13.26 -23.54
C LYS A 229 3.70 12.64 -22.41
N LYS A 230 3.17 11.43 -22.59
CA LYS A 230 2.38 10.73 -21.57
C LYS A 230 3.16 9.53 -21.08
N SER A 231 3.65 9.62 -19.86
CA SER A 231 4.33 8.52 -19.20
C SER A 231 3.31 7.60 -18.53
N PRO A 232 3.22 6.30 -18.88
CA PRO A 232 2.45 5.32 -18.11
C PRO A 232 3.11 4.91 -16.78
N PHE A 233 4.15 5.62 -16.34
CA PHE A 233 4.86 5.30 -15.11
C PHE A 233 3.91 5.32 -13.91
N ASP A 234 3.91 4.21 -13.16
CA ASP A 234 3.11 4.08 -11.94
C ASP A 234 3.91 4.55 -10.73
N HIS A 235 3.57 5.74 -10.24
CA HIS A 235 4.22 6.32 -9.06
C HIS A 235 4.07 5.49 -7.78
N ASN A 236 3.12 4.55 -7.70
CA ASN A 236 3.01 3.64 -6.54
C ASN A 236 4.20 2.69 -6.41
N LYS A 237 5.00 2.54 -7.47
CA LYS A 237 6.25 1.78 -7.46
C LYS A 237 7.45 2.61 -6.99
N SER A 238 7.27 3.92 -6.81
CA SER A 238 8.32 4.82 -6.34
C SER A 238 8.35 4.92 -4.82
N ARG A 239 9.38 5.59 -4.29
CA ARG A 239 9.51 5.88 -2.84
C ARG A 239 8.48 6.90 -2.34
N PHE A 240 7.78 7.57 -3.25
CA PHE A 240 6.74 8.54 -2.93
C PHE A 240 5.47 8.23 -3.74
N PRO A 241 4.62 7.31 -3.25
CA PRO A 241 3.33 7.05 -3.85
C PRO A 241 2.47 8.32 -3.86
N LEU A 242 1.96 8.69 -5.04
CA LEU A 242 1.10 9.87 -5.17
C LEU A 242 -0.30 9.57 -4.64
N MET A 243 -0.53 9.89 -3.37
CA MET A 243 -1.82 9.69 -2.72
C MET A 243 -2.67 10.97 -2.73
N GLY A 244 -3.98 10.80 -2.83
CA GLY A 244 -4.94 11.90 -2.70
C GLY A 244 -4.78 12.95 -3.80
N LYS A 245 -4.58 14.22 -3.40
CA LYS A 245 -4.44 15.33 -4.35
C LYS A 245 -3.14 15.30 -5.14
N HIS A 246 -2.09 14.63 -4.65
CA HIS A 246 -0.82 14.50 -5.36
C HIS A 246 -0.94 13.67 -6.64
N ALA A 247 -1.92 12.76 -6.73
CA ALA A 247 -2.11 11.89 -7.89
C ALA A 247 -2.40 12.64 -9.21
N LYS A 248 -2.84 13.90 -9.13
CA LYS A 248 -3.17 14.75 -10.30
C LYS A 248 -2.13 15.82 -10.57
N VAL A 249 -1.00 15.80 -9.86
CA VAL A 249 0.06 16.80 -10.01
C VAL A 249 0.97 16.40 -11.18
N GLU A 250 1.23 17.36 -12.06
CA GLU A 250 2.16 17.18 -13.19
C GLU A 250 3.58 16.87 -12.69
N CYS A 251 4.30 15.96 -13.36
CA CYS A 251 5.62 15.51 -12.94
C CYS A 251 6.61 16.67 -12.71
N THR A 252 6.55 17.71 -13.55
CA THR A 252 7.45 18.88 -13.51
C THR A 252 7.23 19.79 -12.30
N LYS A 253 6.13 19.62 -11.56
CA LYS A 253 5.90 20.35 -10.30
C LYS A 253 6.71 19.75 -9.15
N CYS A 254 7.08 18.48 -9.23
CA CYS A 254 7.91 17.79 -8.24
C CYS A 254 9.34 17.62 -8.76
N HIS A 255 9.49 17.19 -10.00
CA HIS A 255 10.78 16.98 -10.67
C HIS A 255 11.19 18.24 -11.43
N LEU A 256 11.87 19.13 -10.73
CA LEU A 256 12.33 20.42 -11.26
C LEU A 256 13.51 20.29 -12.24
N THR A 257 14.22 19.17 -12.18
CA THR A 257 15.36 18.85 -13.05
C THR A 257 15.01 17.68 -13.97
N PRO A 258 15.60 17.61 -15.19
CA PRO A 258 15.47 16.44 -16.07
C PRO A 258 16.04 15.15 -15.49
N ALA A 259 16.77 15.23 -14.38
CA ALA A 259 17.35 14.10 -13.65
C ALA A 259 16.31 13.34 -12.82
N PHE A 260 15.13 13.92 -12.52
CA PHE A 260 14.05 13.32 -11.73
C PHE A 260 14.44 12.76 -10.34
N LYS A 261 15.70 12.89 -9.90
CA LYS A 261 16.27 12.34 -8.67
C LYS A 261 16.26 13.30 -7.48
N ASP A 262 15.99 14.58 -7.76
CA ASP A 262 16.17 15.65 -6.79
C ASP A 262 14.86 16.10 -6.13
N ALA A 263 13.74 15.42 -6.41
CA ALA A 263 12.45 15.79 -5.86
C ALA A 263 12.42 15.47 -4.35
N PRO A 264 12.22 16.47 -3.47
CA PRO A 264 12.07 16.23 -2.04
C PRO A 264 10.81 15.40 -1.78
N THR A 265 10.91 14.45 -0.85
CA THR A 265 9.81 13.52 -0.51
C THR A 265 9.14 13.85 0.82
N ASP A 266 9.68 14.79 1.59
CA ASP A 266 9.07 15.23 2.84
C ASP A 266 8.06 16.35 2.59
N CYS A 267 6.97 16.34 3.38
CA CYS A 267 5.87 17.29 3.24
C CYS A 267 6.35 18.74 3.34
N TYR A 268 7.23 19.01 4.31
CA TYR A 268 7.63 20.35 4.68
C TYR A 268 8.51 21.02 3.62
N SER A 269 9.44 20.33 2.99
CA SER A 269 10.28 20.87 1.92
C SER A 269 9.45 21.46 0.76
N CYS A 270 8.32 20.83 0.44
CA CYS A 270 7.39 21.33 -0.58
C CYS A 270 6.42 22.39 -0.02
N HIS A 271 5.87 22.16 1.17
CA HIS A 271 4.78 22.95 1.74
C HIS A 271 5.21 23.96 2.81
N LYS A 272 6.50 24.27 2.93
CA LYS A 272 7.02 25.24 3.92
C LYS A 272 6.31 26.59 3.88
N LYS A 273 5.94 27.05 2.69
CA LYS A 273 5.22 28.33 2.50
C LYS A 273 3.72 28.22 2.78
N ASP A 274 3.18 27.01 2.73
CA ASP A 274 1.76 26.72 2.97
C ASP A 274 1.47 26.40 4.44
N ASP A 275 2.50 26.16 5.25
CA ASP A 275 2.36 25.82 6.66
C ASP A 275 1.78 26.99 7.48
N LYS A 276 0.53 26.80 7.91
CA LYS A 276 -0.20 27.76 8.76
C LYS A 276 0.39 27.87 10.16
N HIS A 277 1.13 26.86 10.62
CA HIS A 277 1.75 26.84 11.95
C HIS A 277 3.10 27.56 11.98
N LYS A 278 3.64 27.95 10.82
CA LYS A 278 4.94 28.63 10.68
C LYS A 278 6.08 27.88 11.38
N GLY A 279 6.06 26.55 11.31
CA GLY A 279 7.03 25.65 11.93
C GLY A 279 6.82 25.41 13.43
N ALA A 280 5.79 25.98 14.07
CA ALA A 280 5.55 25.81 15.50
C ALA A 280 5.28 24.34 15.89
N TYR A 281 4.68 23.57 14.99
CA TYR A 281 4.35 22.15 15.21
C TYR A 281 5.32 21.20 14.52
N GLY A 282 6.52 21.68 14.15
CA GLY A 282 7.55 20.88 13.48
C GLY A 282 7.23 20.56 12.01
N GLU A 283 8.06 19.70 11.42
CA GLU A 283 8.08 19.45 9.97
C GLU A 283 7.38 18.13 9.57
N LYS A 284 7.03 17.28 10.55
CA LYS A 284 6.37 15.98 10.34
C LYS A 284 4.85 16.14 10.25
N CYS A 285 4.39 16.81 9.20
CA CYS A 285 2.98 17.15 9.01
C CYS A 285 2.07 15.91 8.98
N GLU A 286 2.59 14.79 8.46
CA GLU A 286 1.90 13.51 8.32
C GLU A 286 1.52 12.84 9.64
N THR A 287 2.05 13.31 10.77
CA THR A 287 1.61 12.86 12.10
C THR A 287 0.22 13.38 12.47
N CYS A 288 -0.21 14.48 11.82
CA CYS A 288 -1.48 15.15 12.10
C CYS A 288 -2.39 15.30 10.88
N HIS A 289 -1.82 15.38 9.68
CA HIS A 289 -2.57 15.68 8.44
C HIS A 289 -2.42 14.58 7.41
N GLY A 290 -3.52 14.26 6.72
CA GLY A 290 -3.51 13.32 5.61
C GLY A 290 -3.33 14.02 4.26
N ALA A 291 -2.53 13.41 3.35
CA ALA A 291 -2.35 13.91 1.98
C ALA A 291 -3.65 13.86 1.12
N GLY A 292 -4.62 13.02 1.51
CA GLY A 292 -5.94 12.93 0.89
C GLY A 292 -6.92 14.02 1.35
N ASP A 293 -6.92 14.30 2.65
CA ASP A 293 -7.75 15.33 3.27
C ASP A 293 -6.97 16.09 4.33
N TRP A 294 -6.39 17.22 3.92
CA TRP A 294 -5.56 18.05 4.79
C TRP A 294 -6.34 18.74 5.92
N LYS A 295 -7.65 18.96 5.73
CA LYS A 295 -8.46 19.70 6.72
C LYS A 295 -8.79 18.83 7.92
N THR A 296 -8.90 17.52 7.71
CA THR A 296 -9.13 16.57 8.78
C THR A 296 -7.82 16.32 9.52
N ILE A 297 -7.83 16.57 10.82
CA ILE A 297 -6.72 16.26 11.72
C ILE A 297 -6.89 14.81 12.16
N THR A 298 -5.89 13.98 11.88
CA THR A 298 -5.87 12.56 12.26
C THR A 298 -5.23 12.31 13.63
N PHE A 299 -4.51 13.31 14.15
CA PHE A 299 -3.90 13.23 15.47
C PHE A 299 -4.98 13.23 16.56
N ASP A 300 -4.90 12.21 17.41
CA ASP A 300 -5.79 12.00 18.54
C ASP A 300 -4.97 11.98 19.83
N HIS A 301 -5.31 12.83 20.80
CA HIS A 301 -4.60 12.94 22.07
C HIS A 301 -4.72 11.69 22.94
N ASP A 302 -5.85 10.99 22.90
CA ASP A 302 -6.09 9.80 23.72
C ASP A 302 -5.29 8.61 23.20
N LEU A 303 -5.03 8.56 21.88
CA LEU A 303 -4.26 7.49 21.24
C LEU A 303 -2.76 7.79 21.15
N HIS A 304 -2.39 9.06 20.97
CA HIS A 304 -1.02 9.44 20.60
C HIS A 304 -0.31 10.30 21.65
N SER A 305 -0.94 10.57 22.80
CA SER A 305 -0.34 11.35 23.88
C SER A 305 -0.65 10.77 25.26
N GLN A 306 0.09 11.23 26.27
CA GLN A 306 -0.14 10.85 27.68
C GLN A 306 -1.21 11.71 28.35
N TYR A 307 -1.69 12.76 27.68
CA TYR A 307 -2.68 13.69 28.21
C TYR A 307 -3.99 13.56 27.42
N PRO A 308 -4.94 12.74 27.89
CA PRO A 308 -6.20 12.56 27.21
C PRO A 308 -7.06 13.82 27.32
N LEU A 309 -7.63 14.26 26.21
CA LEU A 309 -8.50 15.43 26.21
C LEU A 309 -9.91 15.01 26.64
N ARG A 310 -10.35 15.52 27.79
CA ARG A 310 -11.66 15.18 28.38
C ARG A 310 -12.49 16.43 28.64
N GLY A 311 -13.80 16.22 28.67
CA GLY A 311 -14.77 17.27 28.98
C GLY A 311 -14.61 18.48 28.04
N ARG A 312 -14.47 19.67 28.61
CA ARG A 312 -14.35 20.91 27.81
C ARG A 312 -13.02 21.03 27.05
N HIS A 313 -12.00 20.26 27.40
CA HIS A 313 -10.72 20.30 26.70
C HIS A 313 -10.76 19.68 25.30
N ILE A 314 -11.75 18.82 25.01
CA ILE A 314 -11.90 18.14 23.70
C ILE A 314 -12.02 19.15 22.54
N THR A 315 -12.71 20.27 22.78
CA THR A 315 -12.96 21.30 21.76
C THR A 315 -11.93 22.44 21.79
N THR A 316 -10.91 22.34 22.64
CA THR A 316 -9.91 23.39 22.81
C THR A 316 -8.93 23.39 21.64
N LYS A 317 -8.59 24.57 21.14
CA LYS A 317 -7.60 24.71 20.06
C LYS A 317 -6.20 24.38 20.58
N CYS A 318 -5.39 23.72 19.75
CA CYS A 318 -4.03 23.31 20.10
C CYS A 318 -3.17 24.47 20.64
N ASP A 319 -3.25 25.66 20.03
CA ASP A 319 -2.49 26.85 20.42
C ASP A 319 -2.89 27.43 21.80
N SER A 320 -4.01 26.97 22.37
CA SER A 320 -4.40 27.33 23.74
C SER A 320 -3.51 26.65 24.78
N CYS A 321 -3.05 25.43 24.50
CA CYS A 321 -2.16 24.66 25.37
C CYS A 321 -0.70 24.74 24.89
N HIS A 322 -0.47 24.53 23.59
CA HIS A 322 0.86 24.55 22.98
C HIS A 322 1.24 25.96 22.52
N LYS A 323 1.75 26.75 23.47
CA LYS A 323 2.18 28.15 23.24
C LYS A 323 3.56 28.30 22.60
N GLY A 324 4.35 27.25 22.64
CA GLY A 324 5.70 27.20 22.10
C GLY A 324 5.85 26.20 20.96
N HIS A 325 7.09 25.85 20.64
CA HIS A 325 7.40 24.81 19.67
C HIS A 325 7.06 23.42 20.25
N LEU A 326 6.11 22.71 19.62
CA LEU A 326 5.48 21.50 20.15
C LEU A 326 6.46 20.44 20.68
N TYR A 327 7.57 20.21 19.95
CA TYR A 327 8.55 19.18 20.30
C TYR A 327 9.72 19.65 21.15
N LYS A 328 9.79 20.95 21.48
CA LYS A 328 10.89 21.53 22.27
C LYS A 328 10.40 22.04 23.62
N ASP A 329 9.22 22.65 23.62
CA ASP A 329 8.63 23.26 24.80
C ASP A 329 7.68 22.27 25.49
N LYS A 330 7.96 21.96 26.75
CA LYS A 330 7.08 21.10 27.55
C LYS A 330 5.80 21.86 27.88
N THR A 331 4.67 21.25 27.54
CA THR A 331 3.35 21.77 27.93
C THR A 331 2.99 21.21 29.30
N PRO A 332 2.71 22.06 30.31
CA PRO A 332 2.28 21.59 31.63
C PRO A 332 0.98 20.78 31.54
N ALA A 333 0.88 19.70 32.31
CA ALA A 333 -0.31 18.85 32.38
C ALA A 333 -1.14 19.10 33.65
N ASP A 334 -0.54 19.72 34.67
CA ASP A 334 -1.21 19.99 35.94
C ASP A 334 -2.27 21.08 35.80
N CYS A 335 -3.46 20.85 36.36
CA CYS A 335 -4.59 21.77 36.27
C CYS A 335 -4.20 23.18 36.73
N ASN A 336 -3.50 23.31 37.87
CA ASN A 336 -3.10 24.59 38.43
C ASN A 336 -2.14 25.36 37.52
N ALA A 337 -1.25 24.67 36.79
CA ALA A 337 -0.28 25.34 35.92
C ALA A 337 -0.97 26.20 34.84
N CYS A 338 -2.16 25.80 34.39
CA CYS A 338 -2.97 26.56 33.44
C CYS A 338 -4.05 27.41 34.13
N HIS A 339 -4.71 26.86 35.14
CA HIS A 339 -5.90 27.44 35.77
C HIS A 339 -5.64 28.15 37.10
N LYS A 340 -4.38 28.52 37.39
CA LYS A 340 -4.02 29.27 38.62
C LYS A 340 -4.88 30.52 38.84
N LYS A 341 -5.23 31.22 37.76
CA LYS A 341 -6.07 32.43 37.82
C LYS A 341 -7.56 32.14 38.02
N ASP A 342 -7.98 30.92 37.72
CA ASP A 342 -9.38 30.48 37.83
C ASP A 342 -9.69 29.91 39.23
N ASP A 343 -8.66 29.60 40.03
CA ASP A 343 -8.82 29.08 41.38
C ASP A 343 -9.56 30.06 42.30
N LYS A 344 -10.82 29.72 42.62
CA LYS A 344 -11.68 30.49 43.53
C LYS A 344 -11.24 30.37 45.00
N HIS A 345 -10.44 29.35 45.32
CA HIS A 345 -9.98 29.08 46.68
C HIS A 345 -8.71 29.85 47.03
N LYS A 346 -8.12 30.60 46.07
CA LYS A 346 -6.95 31.47 46.30
C LYS A 346 -5.76 30.73 46.93
N GLY A 347 -5.58 29.45 46.61
CA GLY A 347 -4.51 28.63 47.17
C GLY A 347 -4.72 28.16 48.62
N HIS A 348 -5.91 28.34 49.20
CA HIS A 348 -6.23 27.76 50.52
C HIS A 348 -6.37 26.24 50.50
N PHE A 349 -6.54 25.65 49.31
CA PHE A 349 -6.63 24.22 49.07
C PHE A 349 -5.44 23.70 48.24
N THR A 350 -5.32 22.37 48.12
CA THR A 350 -4.27 21.73 47.34
C THR A 350 -4.36 22.08 45.85
N GLU A 351 -3.21 22.11 45.17
CA GLU A 351 -3.12 22.30 43.71
C GLU A 351 -3.69 21.11 42.90
N LYS A 352 -3.95 19.97 43.57
CA LYS A 352 -4.60 18.79 42.99
C LYS A 352 -6.12 18.96 42.92
N CYS A 353 -6.57 19.83 42.02
CA CYS A 353 -7.98 20.15 41.83
C CYS A 353 -8.83 18.91 41.50
N GLU A 354 -8.25 17.91 40.83
CA GLU A 354 -8.89 16.67 40.38
C GLU A 354 -9.37 15.76 41.53
N ARG A 355 -8.96 16.05 42.78
CA ARG A 355 -9.48 15.35 43.96
C ARG A 355 -10.92 15.74 44.28
N CYS A 356 -11.32 16.94 43.87
CA CYS A 356 -12.64 17.48 44.16
C CYS A 356 -13.41 17.83 42.88
N HIS A 357 -12.74 18.25 41.81
CA HIS A 357 -13.38 18.75 40.59
C HIS A 357 -13.09 17.86 39.39
N THR A 358 -13.95 17.93 38.37
CA THR A 358 -13.73 17.26 37.08
C THR A 358 -13.71 18.27 35.96
N GLU A 359 -12.91 18.01 34.92
CA GLU A 359 -12.84 18.80 33.70
C GLU A 359 -14.15 18.81 32.87
N ARG A 360 -15.14 18.03 33.27
CA ARG A 360 -16.49 18.01 32.68
C ARG A 360 -17.39 19.06 33.31
N ASP A 361 -17.49 19.07 34.64
CA ASP A 361 -18.26 20.06 35.39
C ASP A 361 -17.54 20.43 36.69
N TRP A 362 -17.15 21.71 36.79
CA TRP A 362 -16.47 22.25 37.96
C TRP A 362 -17.44 22.62 39.09
N LYS A 363 -18.74 22.73 38.80
CA LYS A 363 -19.75 23.17 39.77
C LYS A 363 -20.17 22.06 40.72
N VAL A 364 -20.00 20.81 40.31
CA VAL A 364 -20.36 19.64 41.12
C VAL A 364 -19.06 19.00 41.62
N PRO A 365 -18.70 19.17 42.90
CA PRO A 365 -17.55 18.47 43.45
C PRO A 365 -17.84 16.97 43.53
N LEU A 366 -16.84 16.15 43.21
CA LEU A 366 -16.83 14.70 43.47
C LEU A 366 -16.62 14.36 44.95
N PHE A 367 -16.07 15.31 45.71
CA PHE A 367 -15.73 15.10 47.11
C PHE A 367 -16.98 15.05 47.98
N GLU A 368 -17.15 13.94 48.69
CA GLU A 368 -18.21 13.72 49.66
C GLU A 368 -17.60 13.55 51.05
N HIS A 369 -17.79 14.53 51.93
CA HIS A 369 -17.11 14.57 53.23
C HIS A 369 -17.38 13.33 54.12
N ASP A 370 -18.59 12.77 54.05
CA ASP A 370 -18.98 11.57 54.83
C ASP A 370 -18.32 10.28 54.32
N HIS A 371 -17.95 10.24 53.03
CA HIS A 371 -17.28 9.11 52.39
C HIS A 371 -15.75 9.25 52.46
N ASP A 372 -15.24 10.44 52.12
CA ASP A 372 -13.82 10.69 51.90
C ASP A 372 -13.05 11.07 53.18
N THR A 373 -13.74 11.28 54.30
CA THR A 373 -13.12 11.65 55.57
C THR A 373 -13.64 10.82 56.74
N ALA A 374 -12.83 10.74 57.79
CA ALA A 374 -13.21 10.07 59.03
C ALA A 374 -14.20 10.86 59.90
N TYR A 375 -14.51 12.12 59.56
CA TYR A 375 -15.41 12.97 60.34
C TYR A 375 -16.73 13.18 59.57
N PRO A 376 -17.77 12.37 59.82
CA PRO A 376 -19.04 12.52 59.12
C PRO A 376 -19.77 13.79 59.58
N LEU A 377 -20.18 14.63 58.63
CA LEU A 377 -20.99 15.80 58.88
C LEU A 377 -22.41 15.36 59.24
N ARG A 378 -22.83 15.64 60.48
CA ARG A 378 -24.15 15.27 61.00
C ARG A 378 -24.90 16.49 61.52
N GLY A 379 -26.22 16.44 61.41
CA GLY A 379 -27.10 17.51 61.86
C GLY A 379 -26.74 18.85 61.21
N LYS A 380 -26.62 19.90 62.02
CA LYS A 380 -26.34 21.25 61.51
C LYS A 380 -24.97 21.40 60.82
N HIS A 381 -24.01 20.52 61.09
CA HIS A 381 -22.70 20.55 60.43
C HIS A 381 -22.76 20.20 58.94
N ARG A 382 -23.85 19.58 58.45
CA ARG A 382 -24.03 19.27 57.01
C ARG A 382 -24.19 20.51 56.13
N ALA A 383 -24.70 21.60 56.72
CA ALA A 383 -24.92 22.87 56.00
C ALA A 383 -23.75 23.85 56.17
N THR A 384 -22.68 23.44 56.85
CA THR A 384 -21.53 24.28 57.15
C THR A 384 -20.58 24.34 55.95
N THR A 385 -20.00 25.50 55.69
CA THR A 385 -18.97 25.65 54.64
C THR A 385 -17.62 25.11 55.12
N CYS A 386 -16.78 24.67 54.19
CA CYS A 386 -15.46 24.11 54.48
C CYS A 386 -14.62 25.05 55.35
N GLU A 387 -14.59 26.35 55.04
CA GLU A 387 -13.77 27.37 55.68
C GLU A 387 -14.18 27.65 57.14
N SER A 388 -15.42 27.32 57.49
CA SER A 388 -15.92 27.47 58.87
C SER A 388 -15.20 26.52 59.83
N CYS A 389 -14.85 25.33 59.34
CA CYS A 389 -14.12 24.29 60.08
C CYS A 389 -12.61 24.34 59.77
N HIS A 390 -12.25 24.43 58.49
CA HIS A 390 -10.88 24.44 57.99
C HIS A 390 -10.36 25.87 57.85
N ARG A 391 -9.87 26.44 58.96
CA ARG A 391 -9.36 27.81 59.02
C ARG A 391 -7.90 27.96 58.58
N GLY A 392 -7.23 26.85 58.35
CA GLY A 392 -5.85 26.77 57.88
C GLY A 392 -5.76 26.25 56.44
N LEU A 393 -4.58 25.80 56.04
CA LEU A 393 -4.39 25.14 54.75
C LEU A 393 -4.96 23.72 54.82
N LEU A 394 -6.02 23.47 54.04
CA LEU A 394 -6.68 22.17 53.99
C LEU A 394 -5.67 21.08 53.58
N TYR A 395 -5.70 19.94 54.28
CA TYR A 395 -4.76 18.82 54.18
C TYR A 395 -3.34 19.03 54.76
N GLN A 396 -2.96 20.25 55.15
CA GLN A 396 -1.73 20.48 55.91
C GLN A 396 -2.04 20.62 57.40
N ASP A 397 -3.08 21.39 57.71
CA ASP A 397 -3.47 21.66 59.09
C ASP A 397 -4.45 20.61 59.61
N LYS A 398 -4.12 20.03 60.78
CA LYS A 398 -5.00 19.08 61.48
C LYS A 398 -6.14 19.85 62.13
N THR A 399 -7.32 19.78 61.52
CA THR A 399 -8.54 20.39 62.08
C THR A 399 -9.00 19.60 63.31
N PRO A 400 -9.14 20.24 64.48
CA PRO A 400 -9.64 19.57 65.68
C PRO A 400 -11.06 19.04 65.48
N THR A 401 -11.33 17.82 65.94
CA THR A 401 -12.65 17.17 65.80
C THR A 401 -13.47 17.18 67.09
N ALA A 402 -12.85 17.52 68.22
CA ALA A 402 -13.53 17.60 69.51
C ALA A 402 -14.47 18.81 69.55
N CYS A 403 -15.72 18.60 69.98
CA CYS A 403 -16.78 19.62 70.04
C CYS A 403 -16.28 20.93 70.67
N TYR A 404 -15.66 20.83 71.85
CA TYR A 404 -15.16 21.98 72.62
C TYR A 404 -14.05 22.77 71.90
N ALA A 405 -13.24 22.13 71.05
CA ALA A 405 -12.17 22.83 70.34
C ALA A 405 -12.72 23.91 69.38
N CYS A 406 -13.90 23.68 68.80
CA CYS A 406 -14.58 24.63 67.93
C CYS A 406 -15.58 25.51 68.69
N HIS A 407 -16.28 24.93 69.67
CA HIS A 407 -17.40 25.55 70.39
C HIS A 407 -17.04 26.09 71.78
N LYS A 408 -15.76 26.34 72.07
CA LYS A 408 -15.29 26.88 73.36
C LYS A 408 -16.07 28.13 73.82
N LYS A 409 -16.43 29.01 72.88
CA LYS A 409 -17.17 30.24 73.18
C LYS A 409 -18.67 30.01 73.41
N ASP A 410 -19.20 28.86 72.98
CA ASP A 410 -20.60 28.50 73.08
C ASP A 410 -20.91 27.71 74.36
N ASP A 411 -19.87 27.25 75.07
CA ASP A 411 -19.99 26.49 76.31
C ASP A 411 -20.52 27.37 77.47
N LYS A 412 -21.81 27.24 77.74
CA LYS A 412 -22.48 27.88 78.88
C LYS A 412 -22.15 27.24 80.23
N HIS A 413 -21.61 26.02 80.23
CA HIS A 413 -21.25 25.30 81.45
C HIS A 413 -19.88 25.70 81.98
N LEU A 414 -19.12 26.51 81.21
CA LEU A 414 -17.79 26.98 81.57
C LEU A 414 -16.90 25.80 81.99
N ARG A 415 -16.97 24.66 81.27
CA ARG A 415 -16.27 23.39 81.52
C ARG A 415 -16.60 22.66 82.83
N ARG A 416 -17.64 23.07 83.57
CA ARG A 416 -18.03 22.35 84.80
C ARG A 416 -18.67 20.99 84.52
N LEU A 417 -19.22 20.81 83.31
CA LEU A 417 -19.78 19.56 82.82
C LEU A 417 -18.90 18.92 81.73
N GLY A 418 -17.58 19.11 81.81
CA GLY A 418 -16.64 18.47 80.90
C GLY A 418 -16.65 19.07 79.49
N THR A 419 -16.07 18.33 78.55
CA THR A 419 -15.96 18.72 77.13
C THR A 419 -16.65 17.74 76.17
N GLU A 420 -17.15 16.61 76.70
CA GLU A 420 -17.91 15.60 75.97
C GLU A 420 -19.39 15.99 75.85
N CYS A 421 -19.65 17.14 75.23
CA CYS A 421 -20.99 17.72 75.14
C CYS A 421 -22.03 16.77 74.51
N GLN A 422 -21.59 15.86 73.65
CA GLN A 422 -22.44 14.86 72.97
C GLN A 422 -23.09 13.83 73.92
N ASP A 423 -22.62 13.72 75.16
CA ASP A 423 -23.24 12.87 76.17
C ASP A 423 -24.62 13.41 76.60
N CYS A 424 -24.86 14.69 76.35
CA CYS A 424 -26.07 15.42 76.72
C CYS A 424 -26.72 16.05 75.47
N HIS A 425 -25.97 16.82 74.70
CA HIS A 425 -26.51 17.60 73.59
C HIS A 425 -26.56 16.83 72.27
N SER A 426 -27.61 17.06 71.50
CA SER A 426 -27.78 16.49 70.17
C SER A 426 -27.18 17.36 69.06
N LEU A 427 -26.53 16.72 68.09
CA LEU A 427 -26.01 17.37 66.88
C LEU A 427 -27.12 17.88 65.95
N ARG A 428 -28.35 17.37 66.08
CA ARG A 428 -29.52 17.81 65.29
C ARG A 428 -30.05 19.14 65.82
N ASP A 429 -30.23 19.23 67.14
CA ASP A 429 -30.57 20.46 67.84
C ASP A 429 -29.98 20.44 69.24
N TRP A 430 -29.19 21.47 69.57
CA TRP A 430 -28.53 21.62 70.85
C TRP A 430 -29.52 21.72 72.03
N LYS A 431 -30.73 22.21 71.76
CA LYS A 431 -31.81 22.31 72.76
C LYS A 431 -32.52 20.97 72.99
N LEU A 432 -32.35 20.01 72.08
CA LEU A 432 -32.93 18.68 72.19
C LEU A 432 -32.01 17.81 73.07
N TRP A 433 -31.97 18.17 74.35
CA TRP A 433 -31.25 17.46 75.41
C TRP A 433 -32.22 16.49 76.11
N ASP A 434 -31.88 15.20 76.12
CA ASP A 434 -32.66 14.11 76.74
C ASP A 434 -31.78 13.30 77.71
N PHE A 435 -31.01 14.00 78.54
CA PHE A 435 -30.27 13.34 79.61
C PHE A 435 -31.18 13.21 80.82
N ASP A 436 -31.38 11.96 81.20
CA ASP A 436 -31.93 11.60 82.49
C ASP A 436 -30.80 11.09 83.39
N HIS A 437 -30.57 11.80 84.49
CA HIS A 437 -29.49 11.50 85.43
C HIS A 437 -29.65 10.12 86.07
N ASP A 438 -30.88 9.70 86.35
CA ASP A 438 -31.16 8.44 87.05
C ASP A 438 -30.93 7.22 86.16
N SER A 439 -31.14 7.36 84.84
CA SER A 439 -30.89 6.27 83.87
C SER A 439 -29.46 6.25 83.33
N ARG A 440 -28.76 7.40 83.34
CA ARG A 440 -27.41 7.53 82.76
C ARG A 440 -26.28 7.47 83.79
N THR A 441 -26.57 7.62 85.07
CA THR A 441 -25.57 7.60 86.14
C THR A 441 -25.88 6.54 87.20
N ARG A 442 -24.90 6.25 88.06
CA ARG A 442 -25.08 5.32 89.19
C ARG A 442 -25.66 5.98 90.45
N PHE A 443 -25.75 7.31 90.48
CA PHE A 443 -26.25 8.05 91.63
C PHE A 443 -27.66 8.55 91.34
N LYS A 444 -28.65 8.03 92.06
CA LYS A 444 -30.05 8.40 91.87
C LYS A 444 -30.35 9.73 92.57
N LEU A 445 -30.99 10.67 91.89
CA LEU A 445 -31.43 11.94 92.46
C LEU A 445 -32.75 11.74 93.22
N ASP A 446 -32.65 11.11 94.39
CA ASP A 446 -33.78 10.91 95.30
C ASP A 446 -33.73 11.83 96.54
N GLY A 447 -34.83 11.84 97.28
CA GLY A 447 -34.97 12.63 98.51
C GLY A 447 -34.62 14.10 98.33
N GLY A 448 -33.76 14.63 99.19
CA GLY A 448 -33.29 16.02 99.17
C GLY A 448 -32.40 16.38 97.97
N HIS A 449 -31.95 15.40 97.18
CA HIS A 449 -31.19 15.64 95.95
C HIS A 449 -32.09 15.76 94.71
N LYS A 450 -33.38 15.45 94.83
CA LYS A 450 -34.33 15.52 93.72
C LYS A 450 -34.55 16.96 93.28
N GLY A 451 -34.38 17.23 92.00
CA GLY A 451 -34.60 18.56 91.41
C GLY A 451 -33.48 19.56 91.67
N LEU A 452 -32.32 19.13 92.21
CA LEU A 452 -31.15 19.98 92.30
C LEU A 452 -30.60 20.32 90.91
N ASP A 453 -30.13 21.56 90.76
CA ASP A 453 -29.36 21.97 89.59
C ASP A 453 -28.02 21.23 89.52
N CYS A 454 -27.57 20.90 88.32
CA CYS A 454 -26.34 20.13 88.09
C CYS A 454 -25.12 20.76 88.79
N TYR A 455 -25.03 22.09 88.85
CA TYR A 455 -23.91 22.78 89.50
C TYR A 455 -23.95 22.73 91.02
N ALA A 456 -25.04 22.28 91.64
CA ALA A 456 -25.08 22.01 93.08
C ALA A 456 -24.06 20.92 93.46
N CYS A 457 -23.86 19.94 92.57
CA CYS A 457 -22.91 18.83 92.74
C CYS A 457 -21.66 19.00 91.87
N HIS A 458 -21.80 19.44 90.62
CA HIS A 458 -20.71 19.59 89.66
C HIS A 458 -20.14 21.02 89.68
N ARG A 459 -19.35 21.32 90.71
CA ARG A 459 -18.82 22.67 90.97
C ARG A 459 -17.47 22.95 90.31
N ALA A 460 -16.63 21.93 90.19
CA ALA A 460 -15.27 22.05 89.67
C ALA A 460 -15.24 21.95 88.14
N HIS A 461 -14.20 22.50 87.52
CA HIS A 461 -13.91 22.29 86.11
C HIS A 461 -13.52 20.83 85.85
N MET A 462 -13.98 20.28 84.73
CA MET A 462 -13.68 18.92 84.29
C MET A 462 -13.12 18.94 82.88
N ASP A 463 -12.09 18.14 82.63
CA ASP A 463 -11.36 18.19 81.35
C ASP A 463 -12.06 17.41 80.23
N LYS A 464 -12.67 16.26 80.56
CA LYS A 464 -13.31 15.36 79.58
C LYS A 464 -14.70 14.96 80.02
N LYS A 465 -14.81 13.87 80.77
CA LYS A 465 -16.07 13.32 81.25
C LYS A 465 -16.54 14.01 82.53
N VAL A 466 -17.85 14.07 82.72
CA VAL A 466 -18.45 14.53 83.97
C VAL A 466 -18.22 13.47 85.06
N GLU A 467 -17.41 13.82 86.06
CA GLU A 467 -17.10 12.95 87.19
C GLU A 467 -17.26 13.71 88.51
N THR A 468 -18.08 13.17 89.41
CA THR A 468 -18.15 13.64 90.79
C THR A 468 -18.22 12.44 91.73
N SER A 469 -17.69 12.61 92.94
CA SER A 469 -17.79 11.58 93.96
C SER A 469 -19.25 11.41 94.38
N SER A 470 -19.70 10.15 94.45
CA SER A 470 -21.04 9.77 94.93
C SER A 470 -21.08 9.54 96.45
N THR A 471 -19.95 9.68 97.15
CA THR A 471 -19.90 9.47 98.59
C THR A 471 -20.49 10.65 99.34
N CYS A 472 -21.32 10.39 100.35
CA CYS A 472 -22.05 11.43 101.08
C CYS A 472 -21.09 12.47 101.68
N VAL A 473 -20.02 12.01 102.33
CA VAL A 473 -19.01 12.87 102.99
C VAL A 473 -18.28 13.77 102.00
N SER A 474 -18.13 13.38 100.73
CA SER A 474 -17.45 14.24 99.75
C SER A 474 -18.20 15.56 99.47
N CYS A 475 -19.52 15.58 99.68
CA CYS A 475 -20.35 16.77 99.52
C CYS A 475 -20.80 17.36 100.87
N HIS A 476 -21.04 16.51 101.86
CA HIS A 476 -21.64 16.85 103.16
C HIS A 476 -20.65 16.80 104.33
N LYS A 477 -19.35 16.93 104.07
CA LYS A 477 -18.31 16.94 105.13
C LYS A 477 -18.60 17.92 106.27
N LYS A 478 -19.19 19.07 105.95
CA LYS A 478 -19.54 20.11 106.93
C LYS A 478 -20.83 19.81 107.70
N ASP A 479 -21.66 18.93 107.17
CA ASP A 479 -22.95 18.54 107.76
C ASP A 479 -22.82 17.31 108.68
N ASP A 480 -21.68 16.60 108.63
CA ASP A 480 -21.41 15.45 109.48
C ASP A 480 -21.15 15.85 110.93
N LYS A 481 -22.11 15.53 111.81
CA LYS A 481 -22.02 15.77 113.26
C LYS A 481 -21.16 14.74 113.99
N HIS A 482 -20.74 13.68 113.32
CA HIS A 482 -19.93 12.61 113.90
C HIS A 482 -18.43 12.79 113.65
N GLU A 483 -18.06 13.90 112.98
CA GLU A 483 -16.66 14.27 112.72
C GLU A 483 -15.86 13.14 112.02
N GLY A 484 -16.52 12.38 111.14
CA GLY A 484 -15.91 11.29 110.37
C GLY A 484 -15.88 9.92 111.06
N SER A 485 -16.43 9.79 112.28
CA SER A 485 -16.32 8.56 113.10
C SER A 485 -16.98 7.31 112.49
N PHE A 486 -17.92 7.45 111.55
CA PHE A 486 -18.67 6.33 110.96
C PHE A 486 -18.36 6.07 109.47
N GLY A 487 -17.32 6.72 108.92
CA GLY A 487 -16.94 6.56 107.51
C GLY A 487 -17.89 7.25 106.52
N PRO A 488 -17.67 7.07 105.20
CA PRO A 488 -18.31 7.88 104.15
C PRO A 488 -19.71 7.42 103.70
N GLN A 489 -20.18 6.25 104.14
CA GLN A 489 -21.43 5.62 103.72
C GLN A 489 -22.59 5.97 104.67
N CYS A 490 -22.92 7.26 104.74
CA CYS A 490 -23.92 7.76 105.66
C CYS A 490 -25.34 7.23 105.35
N ASP A 491 -25.60 6.86 104.09
CA ASP A 491 -26.83 6.26 103.58
C ASP A 491 -27.18 4.91 104.21
N ARG A 492 -26.23 4.24 104.89
CA ARG A 492 -26.50 3.03 105.66
C ARG A 492 -27.36 3.30 106.90
N CYS A 493 -27.27 4.49 107.46
CA CYS A 493 -27.95 4.87 108.68
C CYS A 493 -28.99 5.98 108.45
N HIS A 494 -28.75 6.88 107.50
CA HIS A 494 -29.62 8.02 107.22
C HIS A 494 -30.46 7.82 105.96
N GLU A 495 -31.67 8.36 105.97
CA GLU A 495 -32.52 8.46 104.78
C GLU A 495 -32.20 9.73 103.98
N THR A 496 -32.22 9.62 102.65
CA THR A 496 -31.93 10.76 101.75
C THR A 496 -33.10 11.75 101.64
N THR A 497 -34.32 11.35 102.01
CA THR A 497 -35.55 12.17 101.97
C THR A 497 -35.61 13.18 103.12
N LEU A 498 -35.28 12.75 104.33
CA LEU A 498 -35.23 13.56 105.55
C LEU A 498 -34.02 13.11 106.35
N TRP A 499 -32.89 13.81 106.19
CA TRP A 499 -31.61 13.42 106.79
C TRP A 499 -31.63 13.18 108.31
N LYS A 500 -32.49 13.91 109.02
CA LYS A 500 -32.69 13.77 110.48
C LYS A 500 -33.34 12.42 110.86
N THR A 501 -33.85 11.68 109.88
CA THR A 501 -34.45 10.36 110.06
C THR A 501 -33.37 9.28 109.94
N VAL A 502 -33.24 8.48 111.00
CA VAL A 502 -32.36 7.31 111.06
C VAL A 502 -33.19 6.07 110.74
N LYS A 503 -32.67 5.19 109.87
CA LYS A 503 -33.35 3.95 109.45
C LYS A 503 -33.59 3.05 110.68
N ARG A 504 -34.84 2.58 110.86
CA ARG A 504 -35.18 1.66 111.97
C ARG A 504 -34.48 0.31 111.74
N GLY A 505 -33.60 -0.06 112.67
CA GLY A 505 -32.81 -1.31 112.62
C GLY A 505 -31.30 -1.10 112.73
N SER A 506 -30.81 0.13 112.62
CA SER A 506 -29.39 0.51 112.82
C SER A 506 -29.02 0.56 114.31
N GLY A 507 -29.34 -0.51 115.05
CA GLY A 507 -29.10 -0.63 116.48
C GLY A 507 -27.62 -0.45 116.82
N ILE A 508 -27.35 0.52 117.67
CA ILE A 508 -26.06 0.85 118.25
C ILE A 508 -25.52 -0.38 119.00
N PHE A 509 -24.51 -1.05 118.45
CA PHE A 509 -23.64 -1.90 119.25
C PHE A 509 -22.67 -0.98 120.02
N ARG A 510 -23.03 -0.65 121.26
CA ARG A 510 -22.05 -0.21 122.27
C ARG A 510 -21.39 -1.47 122.82
N GLY A 511 -20.12 -1.70 122.48
CA GLY A 511 -19.29 -2.77 123.03
C GLY A 511 -17.87 -2.29 123.24
N ARG A 512 -17.57 -1.99 124.52
CA ARG A 512 -16.30 -1.73 125.23
C ARG A 512 -15.03 -1.37 124.47
#